data_AF-A0A7K7LFH1-F1
#
_entry.id   AF-A0A7K7LFH1-F1
#
_cell.length_a   1.000
_cell.length_b   1.000
_cell.length_c   1.000
_cell.angle_alpha   90.00
_cell.angle_beta   90.00
_cell.angle_gamma   90.00
#
_symmetry.space_group_name_H-M   'P 1'
#
loop_
_entity.id
_entity.type
_entity.pdbx_description
1 polymer ?
#
loop_
_entity_poly.entity_id
_entity_poly.type
_entity_poly.pdbx_seq_one_letter_code
_entity_poly.pdbx_strand_id
1 'polypeptide(L)' 'RRMEALEAHGALAAAHHFWLRSFCDVYLEAAKPALRGPGEAAETRQTLLSCAELGLRLLAPFAPFLAEEL' A
#
# COMPACT_ATOMS: atom_id res chain seq x y z
N ARG A 1 -4.92 -16.24 -6.02
CA ARG A 1 -6.18 -17.02 -5.89
C ARG A 1 -7.44 -16.23 -6.24
N ARG A 2 -7.77 -15.07 -5.64
CA ARG A 2 -8.99 -14.32 -6.03
C ARG A 2 -8.92 -13.66 -7.41
N MET A 3 -7.76 -13.12 -7.80
CA MET A 3 -7.57 -12.57 -9.16
C MET A 3 -7.64 -13.63 -10.27
N GLU A 4 -7.38 -14.90 -9.95
CA GLU A 4 -7.47 -16.02 -10.91
C GLU A 4 -8.92 -16.48 -11.13
N ALA A 5 -9.85 -16.04 -10.28
CA ALA A 5 -11.26 -16.44 -10.31
C ALA A 5 -12.19 -15.45 -11.02
N LEU A 6 -11.65 -14.42 -11.71
CA LEU A 6 -12.42 -13.34 -12.36
C LEU A 6 -13.35 -12.54 -11.41
N GLU A 7 -13.18 -12.66 -10.09
CA GLU A 7 -13.90 -11.85 -9.10
C GLU A 7 -13.26 -10.46 -8.96
N ALA A 8 -13.29 -9.67 -10.04
CA ALA A 8 -12.71 -8.33 -10.10
C ALA A 8 -13.22 -7.43 -8.95
N HIS A 9 -14.49 -7.57 -8.57
CA HIS A 9 -15.10 -6.81 -7.48
C HIS A 9 -14.49 -7.15 -6.11
N GLY A 10 -14.25 -8.44 -5.84
CA GLY A 10 -13.62 -8.89 -4.60
C GLY A 10 -12.13 -8.54 -4.54
N ALA A 11 -11.45 -8.58 -5.68
CA ALA A 11 -10.05 -8.16 -5.79
C ALA A 11 -9.89 -6.65 -5.55
N LEU A 12 -10.73 -5.82 -6.18
CA LEU A 12 -10.73 -4.37 -5.97
C LEU A 12 -11.04 -4.01 -4.52
N ALA A 13 -12.07 -4.61 -3.93
CA ALA A 13 -12.42 -4.36 -2.52
C ALA A 13 -11.27 -4.72 -1.57
N ALA A 14 -10.57 -5.84 -1.83
CA ALA A 14 -9.41 -6.24 -1.04
C ALA A 14 -8.22 -5.29 -1.23
N ALA A 15 -7.90 -4.88 -2.46
CA ALA A 15 -6.82 -3.95 -2.75
C ALA A 15 -7.08 -2.57 -2.12
N HIS A 16 -8.32 -2.07 -2.23
CA HIS A 16 -8.74 -0.81 -1.62
C HIS A 16 -8.72 -0.87 -0.09
N HIS A 17 -9.17 -1.99 0.49
CA HIS A 17 -9.09 -2.22 1.93
C HIS A 17 -7.64 -2.25 2.42
N PHE A 18 -6.76 -2.98 1.72
CA PHE A 18 -5.33 -3.00 2.03
C PHE A 18 -4.73 -1.60 2.01
N TRP A 19 -4.94 -0.84 0.93
CA TRP A 19 -4.37 0.48 0.76
C TRP A 19 -4.81 1.46 1.85
N LEU A 20 -6.12 1.61 2.05
CA LEU A 20 -6.62 2.60 3.00
C LEU A 20 -6.55 2.12 4.45
N ARG A 21 -7.05 0.92 4.74
CA ARG A 21 -7.30 0.48 6.12
C ARG A 21 -6.10 -0.19 6.77
N SER A 22 -5.29 -0.90 5.98
CA SER A 22 -4.11 -1.60 6.52
C SER A 22 -2.84 -0.75 6.37
N PHE A 23 -2.56 -0.24 5.17
CA PHE A 23 -1.34 0.50 4.90
C PHE A 23 -1.41 1.93 5.43
N CYS A 24 -2.38 2.74 4.99
CA CYS A 24 -2.48 4.14 5.41
C CYS A 24 -2.91 4.30 6.88
N ASP A 25 -4.04 3.74 7.30
CA ASP A 25 -4.59 3.97 8.65
C ASP A 25 -3.74 3.35 9.77
N VAL A 26 -3.05 2.22 9.50
CA VAL A 26 -2.37 1.44 10.55
C VAL A 26 -0.85 1.50 10.36
N TYR A 27 -0.33 0.97 9.25
CA TYR A 27 1.12 0.79 9.11
C TYR A 27 1.87 2.11 8.99
N LEU A 28 1.36 3.06 8.18
CA LEU A 28 1.96 4.38 8.02
C LEU A 28 1.90 5.17 9.33
N GLU A 29 0.77 5.11 10.04
CA GLU A 29 0.61 5.74 11.35
C GLU A 29 1.58 5.15 12.40
N ALA A 30 1.69 3.82 12.45
CA ALA A 30 2.60 3.12 13.35
C ALA A 30 4.09 3.40 13.03
N ALA A 31 4.42 3.71 11.77
CA ALA A 31 5.78 4.04 11.37
C ALA A 31 6.19 5.49 11.69
N LYS A 32 5.24 6.40 12.01
CA LYS A 32 5.54 7.81 12.30
C LYS A 32 6.59 8.03 13.40
N PRO A 33 6.60 7.31 14.52
CA PRO A 33 7.63 7.45 15.55
C PRO A 33 9.02 7.05 15.04
N ALA A 34 9.12 5.94 14.29
CA ALA A 34 10.39 5.47 13.73
C ALA A 34 10.95 6.43 12.67
N LEU A 35 10.09 7.09 11.89
CA LEU A 35 10.49 8.11 10.92
C LEU A 35 10.96 9.42 11.54
N ARG A 36 10.52 9.74 12.77
CA ARG A 36 10.84 11.00 13.47
C ARG A 36 11.92 10.82 14.54
N GLY A 37 12.18 9.59 14.95
CA GLY A 37 13.18 9.26 15.96
C GLY A 37 14.61 9.22 15.39
N PRO A 38 15.62 9.37 16.26
CA PRO A 38 17.00 9.09 15.88
C PRO A 38 17.19 7.58 15.68
N GLY A 39 17.59 7.13 14.50
CA GLY A 39 17.87 5.71 14.22
C GLY A 39 17.32 5.20 12.88
N GLU A 40 16.55 4.11 12.95
CA GLU A 40 16.03 3.24 11.86
C GLU A 40 15.13 3.93 10.81
N ALA A 41 15.11 5.26 10.75
CA ALA A 41 14.29 6.05 9.83
C ALA A 41 14.60 5.73 8.35
N ALA A 42 15.85 5.38 8.02
CA ALA A 42 16.23 5.01 6.65
C ALA A 42 15.64 3.66 6.24
N GLU A 43 15.76 2.64 7.09
CA GLU A 43 15.22 1.29 6.84
C GLU A 43 13.69 1.32 6.82
N THR A 44 13.08 2.01 7.79
CA THR A 44 11.62 2.21 7.84
C THR A 44 11.11 2.89 6.57
N ARG A 45 11.81 3.92 6.08
CA ARG A 45 11.44 4.60 4.83
C ARG A 45 11.56 3.68 3.63
N GLN A 46 12.62 2.88 3.55
CA GLN A 46 12.80 1.92 2.46
C GLN A 46 11.68 0.88 2.43
N THR A 47 11.32 0.31 3.58
CA THR A 47 10.21 -0.64 3.68
C THR A 47 8.88 0.01 3.33
N LEU A 48 8.60 1.23 3.82
CA LEU A 48 7.39 1.96 3.49
C LEU A 48 7.28 2.23 1.98
N LEU A 49 8.37 2.62 1.33
CA LEU A 49 8.40 2.82 -0.12
C LEU A 49 8.12 1.53 -0.87
N SER A 50 8.79 0.44 -0.52
CA SER A 50 8.56 -0.86 -1.18
C SER A 50 7.12 -1.36 -1.00
N CYS A 51 6.52 -1.16 0.17
CA CYS A 51 5.11 -1.48 0.40
C CYS A 51 4.17 -0.57 -0.40
N ALA A 52 4.46 0.73 -0.48
CA ALA A 52 3.67 1.67 -1.27
C ALA A 52 3.70 1.32 -2.76
N GLU A 53 4.88 1.05 -3.33
CA GLU A 53 5.03 0.63 -4.73
C GLU A 53 4.23 -0.64 -5.05
N LEU A 54 4.29 -1.64 -4.16
CA LEU A 54 3.51 -2.86 -4.32
C LEU A 54 2.00 -2.61 -4.23
N GLY A 55 1.57 -1.74 -3.30
CA GLY A 55 0.17 -1.34 -3.18
C GLY A 55 -0.35 -0.61 -4.41
N LEU A 56 0.43 0.32 -4.97
CA LEU A 56 0.07 1.04 -6.20
C LEU A 56 0.00 0.09 -7.41
N ARG A 57 0.95 -0.84 -7.55
CA ARG A 57 0.88 -1.89 -8.59
C ARG A 57 -0.33 -2.80 -8.46
N LEU A 58 -0.81 -3.06 -7.23
CA LEU A 58 -2.05 -3.80 -7.01
C LEU A 58 -3.30 -3.00 -7.40
N LEU A 59 -3.25 -1.67 -7.30
CA LEU A 59 -4.33 -0.76 -7.70
C LEU A 59 -4.32 -0.45 -9.21
N ALA A 60 -3.16 -0.50 -9.87
CA ALA A 60 -2.99 -0.11 -11.26
C ALA A 60 -3.97 -0.79 -12.26
N PRO A 61 -4.33 -2.08 -12.14
CA PRO A 61 -5.32 -2.71 -13.03
C PRO A 61 -6.73 -2.11 -12.94
N PHE A 62 -7.04 -1.39 -11.84
CA PHE A 62 -8.35 -0.81 -11.58
C PHE A 62 -8.35 0.72 -11.62
N ALA A 63 -7.24 1.35 -11.22
CA ALA A 63 -7.07 2.80 -11.15
C ALA A 63 -5.70 3.21 -11.71
N PRO A 64 -5.45 3.03 -13.02
CA PRO A 64 -4.11 3.19 -13.62
C PRO A 64 -3.56 4.61 -13.48
N PHE A 65 -4.35 5.63 -13.81
CA PHE A 65 -3.91 7.03 -13.70
C PHE A 65 -3.59 7.44 -12.27
N LEU A 66 -4.34 6.93 -11.30
CA LEU A 66 -4.06 7.21 -9.88
C LEU A 66 -2.78 6.51 -9.42
N ALA A 67 -2.55 5.28 -9.89
CA ALA A 67 -1.37 4.50 -9.53
C ALA A 67 -0.08 5.00 -10.20
N GLU A 68 -0.18 5.70 -11.33
CA GLU A 68 0.97 6.30 -12.04
C GLU A 68 1.37 7.67 -11.47
N GLU A 69 0.40 8.46 -10.99
CA GLU A 69 0.66 9.81 -10.46
C GLU A 69 1.17 9.83 -9.00
N LEU A 70 0.89 8.79 -8.22
CA LEU A 70 1.27 8.67 -6.80
C LEU A 70 2.65 8.02 -6.62
#